data_AF-A0A2V9WFP8-F1
#
_entry.id   AF-A0A2V9WFP8-F1
#
_cell.length_a   1.000
_cell.length_b   1.000
_cell.length_c   1.000
_cell.angle_alpha   90.00
_cell.angle_beta   90.00
_cell.angle_gamma   90.00
#
_symmetry.space_group_name_H-M   'P 1'
#
loop_
_entity.id
_entity.type
_entity.pdbx_description
1 polymer ?
#
loop_
_entity_poly.entity_id
_entity_poly.type
_entity_poly.pdbx_seq_one_letter_code
_entity_poly.pdbx_strand_id
1 'polypeptide(L)'
;MYADRTRHVDVPRRNFKNTVREATAALSRNWVRSVLTILGISVGVGAFICVVAIGNAGSSSIEKQLQSLGDNFVWIEAGSRARNGVRFGARGDRTLILGDATAIAEQVPLIKSMSPNADGSLQVVYEGENWQT
;
A
#
# COMPACT_ATOMS: atom_id res chain seq x y z
N MET A 1 63.36 17.96 39.47
CA MET A 1 63.17 19.04 38.48
C MET A 1 63.23 18.43 37.09
N TYR A 2 62.13 17.82 36.63
CA TYR A 2 62.01 17.22 35.29
C TYR A 2 61.27 18.22 34.41
N ALA A 3 62.00 18.97 33.59
CA ALA A 3 61.43 19.96 32.68
C ALA A 3 60.94 19.26 31.41
N ASP A 4 59.62 19.32 31.27
CA ASP A 4 58.78 19.14 30.12
C ASP A 4 59.45 19.46 28.77
N ARG A 5 59.65 18.41 27.96
CA ARG A 5 60.06 18.51 26.55
C ARG A 5 58.81 18.30 25.70
N THR A 6 57.99 19.34 25.59
CA THR A 6 56.92 19.40 24.60
C THR A 6 57.53 19.30 23.20
N ARG A 7 57.49 18.10 22.60
CA ARG A 7 57.71 17.94 21.16
C ARG A 7 56.60 18.72 20.47
N HIS A 8 56.95 19.87 19.92
CA HIS A 8 56.11 20.58 18.97
C HIS A 8 56.02 19.71 17.71
N VAL A 9 54.96 18.90 17.63
CA VAL A 9 54.66 18.09 16.45
C VAL A 9 53.96 19.03 15.47
N ASP A 10 54.71 19.53 14.50
CA ASP A 10 54.14 20.29 13.39
C ASP A 10 53.29 19.33 12.55
N VAL A 11 51.99 19.30 12.82
CA VAL A 11 51.02 18.56 12.02
C VAL A 11 50.89 19.25 10.66
N PRO A 12 51.31 18.60 9.56
CA PRO A 12 51.22 19.21 8.25
C PRO A 12 49.76 19.46 7.90
N ARG A 13 49.43 20.70 7.47
CA ARG A 13 48.10 21.04 6.94
C ARG A 13 47.85 20.18 5.69
N ARG A 14 47.18 19.04 5.88
CA ARG A 14 46.85 18.11 4.78
C ARG A 14 45.91 18.81 3.81
N ASN A 15 46.43 19.13 2.63
CA ASN A 15 45.60 19.62 1.53
C ASN A 15 44.68 18.49 1.04
N PHE A 16 43.37 18.75 1.02
CA PHE A 16 42.34 17.79 0.59
C PHE A 16 42.65 17.16 -0.77
N LYS A 17 43.23 17.94 -1.70
CA LYS A 17 43.67 17.46 -3.02
C LYS A 17 44.70 16.32 -2.93
N ASN A 18 45.64 16.39 -1.99
CA ASN A 18 46.66 15.37 -1.81
C ASN A 18 46.07 14.09 -1.20
N THR A 19 45.14 14.23 -0.24
CA THR A 19 44.44 13.10 0.37
C THR A 19 43.55 12.37 -0.63
N VAL A 20 42.81 13.09 -1.48
CA VAL A 20 42.01 12.46 -2.54
C VAL A 20 42.90 11.72 -3.53
N ARG A 21 44.04 12.30 -3.92
CA ARG A 21 45.00 11.67 -4.82
C ARG A 21 45.63 10.40 -4.24
N GLU A 22 45.97 10.41 -2.94
CA GLU A 22 46.47 9.22 -2.25
C GLU A 22 45.40 8.14 -2.11
N ALA A 23 44.16 8.52 -1.79
CA ALA A 23 43.05 7.59 -1.68
C ALA A 23 42.73 6.91 -3.02
N THR A 24 42.66 7.66 -4.13
CA THR A 24 42.41 7.07 -5.46
C THR A 24 43.53 6.14 -5.90
N ALA A 25 44.78 6.48 -5.62
CA ALA A 25 45.92 5.60 -5.87
C ALA A 25 45.89 4.32 -5.00
N ALA A 26 45.39 4.41 -3.77
CA ALA A 26 45.21 3.25 -2.90
C ALA A 26 44.07 2.33 -3.37
N LEU A 27 42.93 2.88 -3.82
CA LEU A 27 41.83 2.10 -4.39
C LEU A 27 42.22 1.39 -5.69
N SER A 28 42.96 2.06 -6.59
CA SER A 28 43.39 1.46 -7.86
C SER A 28 44.37 0.29 -7.68
N ARG A 29 45.12 0.26 -6.56
CA ARG A 29 46.03 -0.84 -6.22
C ARG A 29 45.30 -2.15 -5.92
N ASN A 30 44.05 -2.09 -5.48
CA ASN A 30 43.22 -3.26 -5.19
C ASN A 30 41.85 -3.15 -5.86
N TRP A 31 41.86 -3.28 -7.18
CA TRP A 31 40.69 -3.06 -8.01
C TRP A 31 39.56 -4.06 -7.74
N VAL A 32 39.86 -5.36 -7.54
CA VAL A 32 38.83 -6.39 -7.31
C VAL A 32 38.04 -6.10 -6.04
N ARG A 33 38.73 -5.82 -4.92
CA ARG A 33 38.06 -5.52 -3.65
C ARG A 33 37.24 -4.25 -3.75
N SER A 34 37.78 -3.20 -4.37
CA SER A 34 37.10 -1.91 -4.53
C SER A 34 35.86 -2.03 -5.42
N VAL A 35 35.91 -2.80 -6.51
CA VAL A 35 34.76 -3.05 -7.37
C VAL A 35 33.69 -3.84 -6.64
N LEU A 36 34.07 -4.89 -5.91
CA LEU A 36 33.11 -5.74 -5.19
C LEU A 36 32.35 -4.97 -4.09
N THR A 37 33.03 -4.07 -3.36
CA THR A 37 32.38 -3.23 -2.35
C THR A 37 31.43 -2.20 -2.97
N ILE A 38 31.84 -1.56 -4.07
CA ILE A 38 30.99 -0.57 -4.77
C ILE A 38 29.74 -1.25 -5.36
N LEU A 39 29.89 -2.46 -5.93
CA LEU A 39 28.77 -3.23 -6.45
C LEU A 39 27.78 -3.61 -5.35
N GLY A 40 28.27 -4.10 -4.21
CA GLY A 40 27.41 -4.45 -3.07
C GLY A 40 26.58 -3.26 -2.57
N ILE A 41 27.20 -2.09 -2.43
CA ILE A 41 26.51 -0.88 -1.97
C ILE A 41 25.49 -0.42 -3.02
N SER A 42 25.84 -0.41 -4.30
CA SER A 42 24.95 0.06 -5.38
C SER A 42 23.70 -0.82 -5.51
N VAL A 43 23.87 -2.14 -5.47
CA VAL A 43 22.74 -3.08 -5.53
C VAL A 43 21.89 -2.99 -4.27
N GLY A 44 22.52 -2.87 -3.10
CA GLY A 44 21.81 -2.73 -1.82
C GLY A 44 20.93 -1.48 -1.77
N VAL A 45 21.46 -0.32 -2.16
CA VAL A 45 20.71 0.93 -2.21
C VAL A 45 19.63 0.90 -3.29
N GLY A 46 19.92 0.32 -4.46
CA GLY A 46 18.94 0.17 -5.55
C GLY A 46 17.74 -0.69 -5.14
N ALA A 47 17.98 -1.85 -4.54
CA ALA A 47 16.91 -2.72 -4.05
C ALA A 47 16.06 -2.04 -2.97
N PHE A 48 16.70 -1.31 -2.05
CA PHE A 48 16.00 -0.56 -1.01
C PHE A 48 15.08 0.53 -1.58
N ILE A 49 15.58 1.33 -2.53
CA ILE A 49 14.79 2.37 -3.19
C ILE A 49 13.57 1.76 -3.91
N CYS A 50 13.74 0.63 -4.59
CA CYS A 50 12.64 -0.08 -5.24
C CYS A 50 11.56 -0.51 -4.25
N VAL A 51 11.93 -1.11 -3.12
CA VAL A 51 10.97 -1.56 -2.09
C VAL A 51 10.19 -0.37 -1.52
N VAL A 52 10.87 0.74 -1.22
CA VAL A 52 10.22 1.97 -0.72
C VAL A 52 9.27 2.54 -1.76
N ALA A 53 9.68 2.59 -3.03
CA ALA A 53 8.84 3.07 -4.12
C ALA A 53 7.58 2.22 -4.29
N ILE A 54 7.72 0.89 -4.24
CA ILE A 54 6.58 -0.04 -4.32
C ILE A 54 5.64 0.14 -3.12
N GLY A 55 6.17 0.26 -1.91
CA GLY A 55 5.38 0.48 -0.70
C GLY A 55 4.55 1.77 -0.79
N ASN A 56 5.18 2.87 -1.18
CA ASN A 56 4.50 4.15 -1.36
C ASN A 56 3.46 4.11 -2.49
N ALA A 57 3.78 3.45 -3.61
CA ALA A 57 2.86 3.30 -4.74
C ALA A 57 1.64 2.44 -4.38
N GLY A 58 1.83 1.35 -3.64
CA GLY A 58 0.77 0.46 -3.18
C GLY A 58 -0.21 1.19 -2.28
N SER A 59 0.29 1.86 -1.24
CA SER A 59 -0.54 2.65 -0.33
C SER A 59 -1.31 3.75 -1.05
N SER A 60 -0.66 4.49 -1.96
CA SER A 60 -1.33 5.54 -2.73
C SER A 60 -2.42 5.00 -3.67
N SER A 61 -2.21 3.81 -4.26
CA SER A 61 -3.22 3.17 -5.11
C SER A 61 -4.45 2.76 -4.32
N ILE A 62 -4.26 2.14 -3.15
CA ILE A 62 -5.33 1.74 -2.25
C ILE A 62 -6.09 2.97 -1.74
N GLU A 63 -5.37 4.02 -1.32
CA GLU A 63 -5.98 5.26 -0.88
C GLU A 63 -6.85 5.89 -1.97
N LYS A 64 -6.40 5.93 -3.22
CA LYS A 64 -7.22 6.41 -4.35
C LYS A 64 -8.47 5.56 -4.58
N GLN A 65 -8.36 4.24 -4.43
CA GLN A 65 -9.51 3.35 -4.54
C GLN A 65 -10.51 3.59 -3.40
N LEU A 66 -10.03 3.75 -2.17
CA LEU A 66 -10.88 4.09 -1.01
C LEU A 66 -11.53 5.47 -1.18
N GLN A 67 -10.78 6.47 -1.64
CA GLN A 67 -11.33 7.79 -1.96
C GLN A 67 -12.39 7.74 -3.06
N SER A 68 -12.25 6.84 -4.05
CA SER A 68 -13.25 6.64 -5.09
C SER A 68 -14.53 5.96 -4.60
N LEU A 69 -14.44 5.14 -3.54
CA LEU A 69 -15.60 4.60 -2.83
C LEU A 69 -16.28 5.68 -1.96
N GLY A 70 -15.55 6.75 -1.62
CA GLY A 70 -16.00 7.83 -0.78
C GLY A 70 -15.93 7.45 0.70
N ASP A 71 -15.32 8.33 1.50
CA ASP A 71 -15.06 8.18 2.95
C ASP A 71 -16.36 8.13 3.83
N ASN A 72 -17.52 7.93 3.21
CA ASN A 72 -18.84 7.99 3.84
C ASN A 72 -19.87 7.06 3.15
N PHE A 73 -19.48 5.83 2.81
CA PHE A 73 -20.40 4.83 2.26
C PHE A 73 -20.85 3.83 3.32
N VAL A 74 -22.17 3.67 3.48
CA VAL A 74 -22.77 2.68 4.38
C VAL A 74 -23.60 1.70 3.53
N TRP A 75 -23.20 0.43 3.50
CA TRP A 75 -23.93 -0.66 2.83
C TRP A 75 -24.88 -1.35 3.81
N ILE A 76 -26.17 -1.37 3.48
CA ILE A 76 -27.21 -2.03 4.28
C ILE A 76 -27.82 -3.14 3.44
N GLU A 77 -27.71 -4.38 3.92
CA GLU A 77 -28.24 -5.55 3.24
C GLU A 77 -29.15 -6.35 4.17
N ALA A 78 -30.25 -6.87 3.62
CA ALA A 78 -31.18 -7.71 4.35
C ALA A 78 -30.50 -9.05 4.71
N GLY A 79 -30.33 -9.31 6.01
CA GLY A 79 -29.76 -10.58 6.46
C GLY A 79 -30.67 -11.76 6.09
N SER A 80 -30.06 -12.89 5.73
CA SER A 80 -30.76 -14.17 5.57
C SER A 80 -31.17 -14.74 6.93
N ARG A 81 -32.44 -15.08 7.13
CA ARG A 81 -32.90 -15.85 8.29
C ARG A 81 -33.09 -17.31 7.85
N ALA A 82 -32.46 -18.21 8.60
CA ALA A 82 -32.75 -19.64 8.48
C ALA A 82 -34.10 -19.92 9.15
N ARG A 83 -35.16 -20.17 8.36
CA ARG A 83 -36.44 -20.65 8.88
C ARG A 83 -36.52 -22.16 8.66
N ASN A 84 -36.76 -22.93 9.72
CA ASN A 84 -37.02 -24.37 9.66
C ASN A 84 -35.87 -25.25 9.12
N GLY A 85 -34.61 -24.91 9.43
CA GLY A 85 -33.43 -25.72 9.06
C GLY A 85 -32.99 -25.59 7.59
N VAL A 86 -33.73 -24.82 6.78
CA VAL A 86 -33.35 -24.49 5.41
C VAL A 86 -32.64 -23.15 5.43
N ARG A 87 -31.36 -23.13 5.05
CA ARG A 87 -30.65 -21.88 4.74
C ARG A 87 -31.19 -21.35 3.42
N PHE A 88 -32.20 -20.48 3.48
CA PHE A 88 -32.39 -19.57 2.35
C PHE A 88 -31.10 -18.77 2.24
N GLY A 89 -30.44 -18.72 1.07
CA GLY A 89 -29.20 -17.95 0.91
C GLY A 89 -29.38 -16.48 1.30
N ALA A 90 -28.34 -15.65 1.18
CA ALA A 90 -28.38 -14.20 1.47
C ALA A 90 -29.55 -13.41 0.82
N ARG A 91 -30.33 -14.05 -0.07
CA ARG A 91 -31.43 -13.52 -0.86
C ARG A 91 -32.84 -14.00 -0.44
N GLY A 92 -32.96 -14.74 0.66
CA GLY A 92 -34.20 -15.40 1.08
C GLY A 92 -35.27 -14.51 1.69
N ASP A 93 -34.86 -13.52 2.48
CA ASP A 93 -35.76 -12.69 3.26
C ASP A 93 -35.74 -11.25 2.77
N ARG A 94 -36.82 -10.86 2.07
CA ARG A 94 -37.07 -9.49 1.63
C ARG A 94 -37.52 -8.63 2.82
N THR A 95 -36.64 -8.43 3.80
CA THR A 95 -36.93 -7.61 4.98
C THR A 95 -36.65 -6.12 4.77
N LEU A 96 -35.79 -5.76 3.80
CA LEU A 96 -35.66 -4.38 3.33
C LEU A 96 -36.71 -4.11 2.25
N ILE A 97 -37.55 -3.10 2.46
CA ILE A 97 -38.51 -2.59 1.48
C ILE A 97 -38.13 -1.16 1.04
N LEU A 98 -38.66 -0.74 -0.11
CA LEU A 98 -38.44 0.63 -0.64
C LEU A 98 -38.92 1.73 0.34
N GLY A 99 -39.92 1.41 1.18
CA GLY A 99 -40.39 2.30 2.24
C GLY A 99 -39.31 2.60 3.28
N ASP A 100 -38.47 1.61 3.63
CA ASP A 100 -37.39 1.80 4.59
C ASP A 100 -36.31 2.74 4.04
N ALA A 101 -35.99 2.63 2.74
CA ALA A 101 -35.08 3.55 2.08
C ALA A 101 -35.57 5.01 2.16
N THR A 102 -36.85 5.23 1.88
CA THR A 102 -37.45 6.57 1.94
C THR A 102 -37.47 7.11 3.38
N ALA A 103 -37.85 6.27 4.35
CA ALA A 103 -37.87 6.65 5.76
C ALA A 103 -36.47 7.00 6.31
N ILE A 104 -35.44 6.25 5.93
CA ILE A 104 -34.05 6.53 6.34
C ILE A 104 -33.56 7.85 5.73
N ALA A 105 -33.92 8.16 4.48
CA ALA A 105 -33.54 9.42 3.83
C ALA A 105 -34.20 10.64 4.51
N GLU A 106 -35.43 10.50 5.01
CA GLU A 106 -36.15 11.59 5.71
C GLU A 106 -35.71 11.76 7.17
N GLN A 107 -35.42 10.66 7.87
CA GLN A 107 -35.12 10.68 9.31
C GLN A 107 -33.64 10.97 9.63
N VAL A 108 -32.73 10.74 8.68
CA VAL A 108 -31.28 10.93 8.90
C VAL A 108 -30.73 12.04 7.99
N PRO A 109 -30.69 13.30 8.47
CA PRO A 109 -30.26 14.45 7.67
C PRO A 109 -28.76 14.46 7.29
N LEU A 110 -27.98 13.50 7.82
CA LEU A 110 -26.55 13.35 7.51
C LEU A 110 -26.31 12.59 6.19
N ILE A 111 -27.31 11.89 5.66
CA ILE A 111 -27.20 11.09 4.43
C ILE A 111 -27.43 12.00 3.22
N LYS A 112 -26.37 12.26 2.45
CA LYS A 112 -26.42 13.15 1.27
C LYS A 112 -27.10 12.50 0.05
N SER A 113 -26.90 11.20 -0.12
CA SER A 113 -27.40 10.43 -1.27
C SER A 113 -27.71 9.00 -0.85
N MET A 114 -28.80 8.43 -1.36
CA MET A 114 -29.18 7.04 -1.14
C MET A 114 -29.60 6.41 -2.48
N SER A 115 -29.16 5.17 -2.72
CA SER A 115 -29.54 4.38 -3.89
C SER A 115 -30.08 3.01 -3.45
N PRO A 116 -31.38 2.72 -3.62
CA PRO A 116 -31.91 1.39 -3.39
C PRO A 116 -31.48 0.43 -4.53
N ASN A 117 -30.95 -0.73 -4.18
CA ASN A 117 -30.52 -1.76 -5.14
C ASN A 117 -31.41 -3.00 -5.01
N ALA A 118 -31.76 -3.62 -6.14
CA ALA A 118 -32.53 -4.85 -6.19
C ALA A 118 -31.86 -5.82 -7.17
N ASP A 119 -31.26 -6.87 -6.65
CA ASP A 119 -30.59 -7.90 -7.45
C ASP A 119 -31.53 -9.11 -7.65
N GLY A 120 -31.69 -9.55 -8.89
CA GLY A 120 -32.43 -10.75 -9.25
C GLY A 120 -31.60 -11.63 -10.19
N SER A 121 -31.66 -12.95 -10.01
CA SER A 121 -31.10 -13.92 -10.97
C SER A 121 -32.20 -14.40 -11.90
N LEU A 122 -31.94 -14.38 -13.21
CA LEU A 122 -32.83 -14.91 -14.24
C LEU A 122 -32.17 -16.14 -14.87
N GLN A 123 -32.89 -17.26 -14.84
CA GLN A 123 -32.46 -18.48 -15.52
C GLN A 123 -33.06 -18.48 -16.92
N VAL A 124 -32.22 -18.39 -17.94
CA VAL A 124 -32.67 -18.47 -19.34
C VAL A 124 -32.46 -19.91 -19.81
N VAL A 125 -33.53 -20.55 -20.24
CA VAL A 125 -33.52 -21.93 -20.77
C VAL A 125 -33.83 -21.88 -22.26
N TYR A 126 -32.88 -22.32 -23.09
CA TYR A 126 -33.06 -22.48 -24.53
C TYR A 126 -32.56 -23.86 -24.94
N GLU A 127 -33.43 -24.64 -25.60
CA GLU A 127 -33.13 -25.97 -26.19
C GLU A 127 -32.33 -26.96 -25.31
N GLY A 128 -32.57 -26.95 -23.99
CA GLY A 128 -31.98 -27.92 -23.05
C GLY A 128 -30.67 -27.46 -22.40
N GLU A 129 -30.15 -26.28 -22.76
CA GLU A 129 -29.03 -25.63 -22.10
C GLU A 129 -29.56 -24.63 -21.06
N ASN A 130 -29.01 -24.71 -19.84
CA ASN A 130 -29.38 -23.86 -18.72
C ASN A 130 -28.27 -22.85 -18.45
N TRP A 131 -28.51 -21.57 -18.72
CA TRP A 131 -27.60 -20.49 -18.38
C TRP A 131 -28.18 -19.65 -17.24
N GLN A 132 -27.42 -19.53 -16.16
CA GLN A 132 -27.74 -18.70 -15.01
C GLN A 132 -27.08 -17.31 -15.20
N THR A 133 -27.87 -16.24 -15.18
CA THR A 133 -27.42 -14.84 -15.14
C THR A 133 -28.04 -14.13 -13.94
#